data_AF-A0A2W6DTH3-F1
#
_entry.id   AF-A0A2W6DTH3-F1
#
_cell.length_a   1.000
_cell.length_b   1.000
_cell.length_c   1.000
_cell.angle_alpha   90.00
_cell.angle_beta   90.00
_cell.angle_gamma   90.00
#
_symmetry.space_group_name_H-M   'P 1'
#
loop_
_entity.id
_entity.type
_entity.pdbx_description
1 polymer ?
#
loop_
_entity_poly.entity_id
_entity_poly.type
_entity_poly.pdbx_seq_one_letter_code
_entity_poly.pdbx_strand_id
1 'polypeptide(L)' 'HVWLTDAPVRPGSDGWHVFDDGAHVSLGTLKGNLGDQVYRIPSDVDLSRLTSVSIWCARFNVSFGAAQLVPVH' A
#
# COMPACT_ATOMS: atom_id res chain seq x y z
N HIS A 1 -5.96 -6.53 -0.07
CA HIS A 1 -5.65 -5.78 1.16
C HIS A 1 -5.18 -4.39 0.77
N VAL A 2 -5.31 -3.42 1.67
CA VAL A 2 -4.70 -2.10 1.51
C VAL A 2 -3.53 -2.01 2.47
N TRP A 3 -2.34 -1.74 1.94
CA TRP A 3 -1.09 -1.67 2.68
C TRP A 3 -0.50 -0.26 2.59
N LEU A 4 0.00 0.27 3.72
CA LEU A 4 1.02 1.32 3.72
C LEU A 4 2.39 0.66 3.73
N THR A 5 3.32 1.11 2.90
CA THR A 5 4.62 0.44 2.74
C THR A 5 5.78 1.43 2.59
N ASP A 6 7.00 0.98 2.87
CA ASP A 6 8.24 1.71 2.59
C ASP A 6 8.72 1.57 1.13
N ALA A 7 8.16 0.62 0.37
CA ALA A 7 8.58 0.30 -0.98
C ALA A 7 8.21 1.40 -2.00
N PRO A 8 9.12 1.70 -2.96
CA PRO A 8 8.84 2.68 -4.00
C PRO A 8 7.84 2.15 -5.02
N VAL A 9 6.96 3.03 -5.51
CA VAL A 9 6.06 2.71 -6.63
C VAL A 9 6.88 2.55 -7.91
N ARG A 10 6.74 1.41 -8.59
CA ARG A 10 7.31 1.16 -9.92
C ARG A 10 6.20 0.93 -10.94
N PRO A 11 6.26 1.57 -12.13
CA PRO A 11 5.26 1.37 -13.17
C PRO A 11 5.36 -0.02 -13.79
N GLY A 12 4.25 -0.53 -14.32
CA GLY A 12 4.21 -1.80 -15.05
C GLY A 12 4.39 -3.05 -14.17
N SER A 13 4.74 -4.17 -14.80
CA SER A 13 4.95 -5.46 -14.13
C SER A 13 6.10 -5.45 -13.13
N ASP A 14 7.07 -4.56 -13.31
CA ASP A 14 8.25 -4.43 -12.44
C ASP A 14 7.90 -4.02 -11.01
N GLY A 15 6.71 -3.46 -10.79
CA GLY A 15 6.20 -3.08 -9.46
C GLY A 15 5.35 -4.15 -8.78
N TRP A 16 5.06 -5.29 -9.40
CA TRP A 16 4.08 -6.24 -8.85
C TRP A 16 4.56 -6.87 -7.54
N HIS A 17 5.86 -7.10 -7.40
CA HIS A 17 6.46 -7.86 -6.30
C HIS A 17 7.41 -7.05 -5.43
N VAL A 18 7.33 -5.71 -5.44
CA VAL A 18 8.29 -4.88 -4.68
C VAL A 18 7.84 -4.61 -3.25
N PHE A 19 6.62 -5.01 -2.90
CA PHE A 19 5.94 -4.58 -1.68
C PHE A 19 5.96 -5.62 -0.55
N ASP A 20 6.39 -6.85 -0.81
CA ASP A 20 6.47 -7.96 0.14
C ASP A 20 7.87 -8.17 0.76
N ASP A 21 8.90 -7.47 0.25
CA ASP A 21 10.28 -7.53 0.76
C ASP A 21 10.59 -6.51 1.87
N GLY A 22 9.70 -5.53 2.09
CA GLY A 22 9.92 -4.37 2.96
C GLY A 22 8.93 -4.24 4.12
N ALA A 23 9.02 -3.12 4.86
CA ALA A 23 8.09 -2.83 5.94
C ALA A 23 6.72 -2.45 5.37
N HIS A 24 5.68 -3.10 5.87
CA HIS A 24 4.30 -2.77 5.53
C HIS A 24 3.36 -2.88 6.72
N VAL A 25 2.29 -2.09 6.68
CA VAL A 25 1.18 -2.14 7.63
C VAL A 25 -0.10 -2.41 6.86
N SER A 26 -0.82 -3.48 7.21
CA SER A 26 -2.13 -3.73 6.64
C SER A 26 -3.19 -2.84 7.29
N LEU A 27 -3.87 -2.03 6.47
CA LEU A 27 -5.03 -1.24 6.89
C LEU A 27 -6.35 -2.03 6.84
N GLY A 28 -6.32 -3.25 6.29
CA GLY A 28 -7.46 -4.15 6.17
C GLY A 28 -7.63 -4.76 4.79
N THR A 29 -8.73 -5.52 4.64
CA THR A 29 -9.17 -6.05 3.35
C THR A 29 -9.66 -4.93 2.44
N LEU A 30 -9.49 -5.10 1.14
CA LEU A 30 -10.10 -4.18 0.16
C LEU A 30 -11.62 -4.25 0.31
N LYS A 31 -12.31 -3.12 0.49
CA LYS A 31 -13.77 -3.08 0.72
C LYS A 31 -14.57 -3.15 -0.57
N GLY A 32 -13.99 -2.68 -1.68
CA GLY A 32 -14.59 -2.72 -3.00
C GLY A 32 -13.64 -2.19 -4.08
N ASN A 33 -14.10 -2.17 -5.32
CA ASN A 33 -13.36 -1.65 -6.49
C ASN A 33 -13.97 -0.37 -7.07
N LEU A 34 -14.98 0.20 -6.41
CA LEU A 34 -15.73 1.38 -6.86
C LEU A 34 -15.88 2.37 -5.70
N GLY A 35 -15.68 3.65 -6.01
CA GLY A 35 -15.82 4.75 -5.07
C GLY A 35 -14.68 4.86 -4.04
N ASP A 36 -14.87 5.77 -3.09
CA ASP A 36 -13.88 6.07 -2.06
C ASP A 36 -13.89 5.05 -0.93
N GLN A 37 -12.70 4.74 -0.43
CA GLN A 37 -12.52 3.77 0.63
C GLN A 37 -11.70 4.38 1.77
N VAL A 38 -12.33 4.51 2.93
CA VAL A 38 -11.70 5.08 4.13
C VAL A 38 -11.17 3.96 5.02
N TYR A 39 -9.91 4.07 5.43
CA TYR A 39 -9.26 3.14 6.34
C TYR A 39 -8.71 3.89 7.56
N ARG A 40 -8.82 3.29 8.74
CA ARG A 40 -8.20 3.83 9.95
C ARG A 40 -6.72 3.49 9.93
N ILE A 41 -5.88 4.49 10.12
CA ILE A 41 -4.46 4.30 10.37
C ILE A 41 -4.28 4.02 11.87
N PRO A 42 -3.65 2.91 12.27
CA PRO A 42 -3.33 2.65 13.67
C PRO A 42 -2.41 3.74 14.25
N SER A 43 -2.59 4.09 15.53
CA SER A 43 -1.90 5.22 16.16
C SER A 43 -0.40 5.00 16.37
N ASP A 44 0.05 3.76 16.33
CA ASP A 44 1.44 3.31 16.48
C ASP A 44 2.20 3.26 15.14
N VAL A 45 1.57 3.59 14.03
CA VAL A 45 2.22 3.63 12.71
C VAL A 45 3.03 4.91 12.55
N ASP A 46 4.34 4.75 12.36
CA ASP A 46 5.22 5.84 11.96
C ASP A 46 5.13 6.09 10.45
N LEU A 47 4.31 7.07 10.08
CA LEU A 47 4.10 7.48 8.68
C LEU A 47 5.34 8.12 8.04
N SER A 48 6.33 8.56 8.82
CA SER A 48 7.57 9.13 8.26
C SER A 48 8.44 8.08 7.56
N ARG A 49 8.19 6.80 7.85
CA ARG A 49 8.93 5.65 7.30
C ARG A 49 8.24 4.98 6.11
N LEU A 50 7.01 5.36 5.81
CA LEU A 50 6.19 4.76 4.76
C LEU A 50 6.04 5.75 3.62
N THR A 51 6.22 5.29 2.39
CA THR A 51 6.35 6.13 1.20
C THR A 51 5.26 5.87 0.17
N SER A 52 4.47 4.80 0.33
CA SER A 52 3.46 4.40 -0.64
C SER A 52 2.28 3.66 -0.03
N VAL A 53 1.19 3.59 -0.81
CA VAL A 53 0.05 2.69 -0.59
C VAL A 53 0.03 1.65 -1.71
N SER A 54 -0.18 0.39 -1.36
CA SER A 54 -0.39 -0.71 -2.32
C SER A 54 -1.73 -1.40 -2.10
N ILE A 55 -2.40 -1.75 -3.20
CA ILE A 55 -3.50 -2.70 -3.21
C ILE A 55 -2.93 -4.10 -3.49
N TRP A 56 -2.83 -4.87 -2.41
CA TRP A 56 -2.20 -6.18 -2.41
C TRP A 56 -3.20 -7.31 -2.64
N CYS A 57 -2.89 -8.21 -3.58
CA CYS A 57 -3.61 -9.45 -3.78
C CYS A 57 -2.85 -10.62 -3.14
N ALA A 58 -3.28 -11.02 -1.94
CA ALA A 58 -2.63 -12.09 -1.18
C ALA A 58 -2.63 -13.46 -1.91
N ARG A 59 -3.64 -13.73 -2.75
CA ARG A 59 -3.73 -14.99 -3.50
C ARG A 59 -2.61 -15.16 -4.53
N PHE A 60 -2.22 -14.06 -5.17
CA PHE A 60 -1.25 -14.08 -6.27
C PHE A 60 0.09 -13.47 -5.88
N ASN A 61 0.22 -12.96 -4.65
CA ASN A 61 1.43 -12.32 -4.14
C ASN A 61 1.89 -11.14 -5.03
N VAL A 62 0.92 -10.30 -5.42
CA VAL A 62 1.16 -9.14 -6.30
C VAL A 62 0.43 -7.89 -5.81
N SER A 63 1.05 -6.73 -6.07
CA SER A 63 0.43 -5.41 -6.10
C SER A 63 -0.19 -5.17 -7.47
N PHE A 64 -1.50 -4.89 -7.52
CA PHE A 64 -2.18 -4.56 -8.79
C PHE A 64 -2.50 -3.06 -8.92
N GLY A 65 -2.13 -2.26 -7.92
CA GLY A 65 -2.26 -0.81 -7.94
C GLY A 65 -1.49 -0.21 -6.77
N ALA A 66 -0.76 0.87 -7.01
CA ALA A 66 -0.01 1.55 -5.97
C ALA A 66 0.06 3.06 -6.24
N ALA A 67 0.19 3.84 -5.17
CA ALA A 67 0.31 5.28 -5.22
C ALA A 67 1.38 5.75 -4.24
N GLN A 68 2.16 6.75 -4.64
CA GLN A 68 3.14 7.38 -3.76
C GLN A 68 2.45 8.31 -2.78
N LEU A 69 2.90 8.31 -1.53
CA LEU A 69 2.49 9.28 -0.53
C LEU A 69 3.31 10.56 -0.72
N VAL A 70 2.62 11.71 -0.69
CA VAL A 70 3.26 13.02 -0.75
C VAL A 70 3.01 13.72 0.59
N PRO A 71 4.04 14.06 1.36
CA PRO A 71 3.89 14.86 2.55
C PRO A 71 3.27 16.22 2.20
N VAL A 72 2.22 16.59 2.92
CA VAL A 72 1.65 17.94 2.89
C VAL A 72 2.23 18.68 4.09
N HIS A 73 3.16 19.60 3.83
CA HIS A 73 3.73 20.49 4.84
C HIS A 73 2.71 21.54 5.31
#